data_AF-K2CBY1-F1
#
_entry.id   AF-K2CBY1-F1
#
_cell.length_a   1.000
_cell.length_b   1.000
_cell.length_c   1.000
_cell.angle_alpha   90.00
_cell.angle_beta   90.00
_cell.angle_gamma   90.00
#
_symmetry.space_group_name_H-M   'P 1'
#
loop_
_entity.id
_entity.type
_entity.pdbx_description
1 polymer ?
#
loop_
_entity_poly.entity_id
_entity_poly.type
_entity_poly.pdbx_seq_one_letter_code
_entity_poly.pdbx_strand_id
1 'polypeptide(L)'
;MMVHCVELEPDRNGLLARSAGNGVTVLSMEDEFVQAKLPSGEVRIFHKRCLATIGQVSNAEYRTIRWGRAGRQRHRGIRPTVRGKAMNPVDHPHGGGEGN
;
A
#
# COMPACT_ATOMS: atom_id res chain seq x y z
N MET A 1 19.33 -3.31 -6.93
CA MET A 1 18.90 -2.01 -7.49
C MET A 1 17.49 -1.69 -7.01
N MET A 2 17.20 -0.43 -6.65
CA MET A 2 15.87 -0.02 -6.19
C MET A 2 15.15 0.80 -7.26
N VAL A 3 13.90 0.44 -7.55
CA VAL A 3 13.06 1.05 -8.58
C VAL A 3 11.66 1.32 -8.03
N HIS A 4 10.91 2.23 -8.64
CA HIS A 4 9.53 2.54 -8.29
C HIS A 4 8.71 2.82 -9.55
N CYS A 5 7.39 2.96 -9.43
CA CYS A 5 6.50 3.14 -10.58
C CYS A 5 6.68 2.04 -11.64
N VAL A 6 6.59 0.77 -11.21
CA VAL A 6 6.85 -0.40 -12.06
C VAL A 6 5.59 -0.78 -12.84
N GLU A 7 5.73 -1.09 -14.12
CA GLU A 7 4.68 -1.63 -14.97
C GLU A 7 4.36 -3.09 -14.65
N LEU A 8 3.08 -3.47 -14.71
CA LEU A 8 2.69 -4.88 -14.54
C LEU A 8 2.83 -5.67 -15.84
N GLU A 9 2.47 -5.04 -16.94
CA GLU A 9 2.54 -5.54 -18.30
C GLU A 9 3.24 -4.47 -19.15
N PRO A 10 3.98 -4.85 -20.21
CA PRO A 10 4.61 -3.88 -21.10
C PRO A 10 3.59 -2.88 -21.64
N ASP A 11 3.99 -1.60 -21.73
CA ASP A 11 3.18 -0.52 -22.30
C ASP A 11 1.90 -0.19 -21.49
N ARG A 12 1.80 -0.67 -20.23
CA ARG A 12 0.60 -0.51 -19.40
C ARG A 12 0.74 0.42 -18.20
N ASN A 13 1.61 1.43 -18.31
CA ASN A 13 1.90 2.45 -17.28
C ASN A 13 2.35 1.88 -15.93
N GLY A 14 3.13 2.67 -15.19
CA GLY A 14 3.58 2.27 -13.86
C GLY A 14 2.40 2.17 -12.88
N LEU A 15 2.09 0.96 -12.42
CA LEU A 15 1.00 0.71 -11.47
C LEU A 15 1.52 0.45 -10.06
N LEU A 16 2.70 -0.16 -9.94
CA LEU A 16 3.24 -0.67 -8.69
C LEU A 16 4.20 0.32 -8.02
N ALA A 17 4.25 0.26 -6.68
CA ALA A 17 5.14 1.07 -5.83
C ALA A 17 5.08 2.58 -6.12
N ARG A 18 3.86 3.15 -6.08
CA ARG A 18 3.60 4.59 -6.27
C ARG A 18 3.43 5.38 -4.97
N SER A 19 3.16 4.71 -3.86
CA SER A 19 2.91 5.38 -2.57
C SER A 19 4.20 6.00 -2.02
N ALA A 20 4.04 7.05 -1.21
CA ALA A 20 5.14 7.77 -0.57
C ALA A 20 6.10 6.82 0.15
N GLY A 21 7.40 6.95 -0.11
CA GLY A 21 8.42 6.10 0.49
C GLY A 21 8.46 4.65 0.01
N ASN A 22 7.69 4.24 -0.99
CA ASN A 22 7.76 2.87 -1.51
C ASN A 22 8.86 2.73 -2.57
N GLY A 23 9.36 1.49 -2.68
CA GLY A 23 10.29 1.05 -3.71
C GLY A 23 10.23 -0.47 -3.86
N VAL A 24 10.68 -0.95 -5.00
CA VAL A 24 10.79 -2.35 -5.40
C VAL A 24 12.28 -2.67 -5.53
N THR A 25 12.68 -3.82 -5.00
CA THR A 25 14.07 -4.28 -5.11
C THR A 25 14.18 -5.33 -6.19
N VAL A 26 14.98 -5.07 -7.22
CA VAL A 26 15.28 -6.08 -8.25
C VAL A 26 16.23 -7.11 -7.67
N LEU A 27 15.86 -8.40 -7.77
CA LEU A 27 16.63 -9.53 -7.24
C LEU A 27 17.50 -10.16 -8.33
N SER A 28 16.88 -10.61 -9.42
CA SER A 28 17.55 -11.24 -10.56
C SER A 28 16.91 -10.79 -11.87
N MET A 29 17.68 -10.88 -12.95
CA MET A 29 17.21 -10.68 -14.33
C MET A 29 17.68 -11.89 -15.13
N GLU A 30 16.73 -12.64 -15.69
CA GLU A 30 16.98 -13.88 -16.44
C GLU A 30 16.23 -13.79 -17.76
N ASP A 31 16.94 -13.91 -18.89
CA ASP A 31 16.40 -13.87 -20.25
C ASP A 31 15.39 -12.73 -20.48
N GLU A 32 14.10 -13.07 -20.58
CA GLU A 32 12.96 -12.17 -20.83
C GLU A 32 12.25 -11.70 -19.56
N PHE A 33 12.66 -12.19 -18.39
CA PHE A 33 11.98 -11.97 -17.13
C PHE A 33 12.89 -11.32 -16.07
N VAL A 34 12.27 -10.60 -15.15
CA VAL A 34 12.92 -9.92 -14.03
C VAL A 34 12.20 -10.30 -12.76
N GLN A 35 12.94 -10.85 -11.80
CA GLN A 35 12.40 -11.14 -10.48
C GLN A 35 12.60 -9.93 -9.58
N ALA A 36 11.51 -9.43 -9.01
CA ALA A 36 11.53 -8.26 -8.15
C ALA A 36 10.72 -8.47 -6.88
N LYS A 37 11.24 -7.96 -5.77
CA LYS A 37 10.57 -7.97 -4.46
C LYS A 37 9.76 -6.70 -4.28
N LEU A 38 8.46 -6.86 -4.11
CA LEU A 38 7.49 -5.77 -3.91
C LEU A 38 7.52 -5.21 -2.48
N PRO A 39 6.96 -4.01 -2.24
CA PRO A 39 6.82 -3.44 -0.89
C PRO A 39 6.00 -4.31 0.07
N SER A 40 5.11 -5.15 -0.46
CA SER A 40 4.34 -6.14 0.32
C SER A 40 5.20 -7.29 0.86
N GLY A 41 6.43 -7.44 0.37
CA GLY A 41 7.30 -8.59 0.64
C GLY A 41 7.15 -9.73 -0.37
N GLU A 42 6.11 -9.69 -1.20
CA GLU A 42 5.90 -10.64 -2.30
C GLU A 42 7.04 -10.54 -3.32
N VAL A 43 7.52 -11.70 -3.79
CA VAL A 43 8.47 -11.78 -4.89
C VAL A 43 7.70 -12.15 -6.14
N ARG A 44 7.79 -11.31 -7.16
CA ARG A 44 7.03 -11.45 -8.40
C ARG A 44 7.93 -11.31 -9.62
N ILE A 45 7.55 -12.01 -10.69
CA ILE A 45 8.24 -12.01 -11.97
C ILE A 45 7.56 -10.99 -12.90
N PHE A 46 8.35 -10.17 -13.57
CA PHE A 46 7.94 -9.16 -14.54
C PHE A 46 8.60 -9.42 -15.89
N HIS A 47 7.95 -9.02 -16.98
CA HIS A 47 8.58 -9.03 -18.29
C HIS A 47 9.66 -7.94 -18.36
N LYS A 48 10.81 -8.22 -18.99
CA LYS A 48 11.95 -7.29 -19.07
C LYS A 48 11.64 -6.01 -19.86
N ARG A 49 10.60 -6.06 -20.70
CA ARG A 49 10.07 -4.88 -21.43
C ARG A 49 9.27 -3.92 -20.53
N CYS A 50 8.87 -4.33 -19.34
CA CYS A 50 8.17 -3.46 -18.40
C CYS A 50 9.08 -2.31 -17.96
N LEU A 51 8.57 -1.10 -18.05
CA LEU A 51 9.28 0.10 -17.62
C LEU A 51 9.21 0.26 -16.10
N ALA A 52 10.25 0.90 -15.55
CA ALA A 52 10.33 1.26 -14.15
C ALA A 52 11.17 2.53 -14.00
N THR A 53 10.88 3.33 -12.97
CA THR A 53 11.67 4.52 -12.64
C THR A 53 12.72 4.17 -11.60
N ILE A 54 13.96 4.65 -11.79
CA ILE A 54 15.07 4.38 -10.88
C ILE A 54 14.87 5.15 -9.56
N GLY A 55 15.16 4.49 -8.43
CA GLY A 55 15.11 5.08 -7.09
C GLY A 55 13.84 4.74 -6.30
N GLN A 56 13.58 5.51 -5.26
CA GLN A 56 12.42 5.39 -4.36
C GLN A 56 11.44 6.53 -4.59
N VAL A 57 10.16 6.32 -4.28
CA VAL A 57 9.20 7.42 -4.16
C VAL A 57 9.60 8.34 -3.01
N SER A 58 9.52 9.65 -3.22
CA SER A 58 9.81 10.66 -2.21
C SER A 58 8.88 10.59 -0.99
N ASN A 59 9.16 11.39 0.04
CA ASN A 59 8.35 11.51 1.25
C ASN A 59 8.28 10.21 2.09
N ALA A 60 9.44 9.59 2.37
CA ALA A 60 9.53 8.35 3.16
C ALA A 60 9.04 8.49 4.61
N GLU A 61 9.07 9.72 5.16
CA GLU A 61 8.64 10.02 6.52
C GLU A 61 7.11 10.14 6.66
N TYR A 62 6.36 10.05 5.57
CA TYR A 62 4.90 10.18 5.59
C TYR A 62 4.22 9.25 6.61
N ARG A 63 4.78 8.05 6.82
CA ARG A 63 4.26 7.08 7.80
C ARG A 63 4.38 7.54 9.25
N THR A 64 5.31 8.43 9.55
CA THR A 64 5.65 8.89 10.92
C THR A 64 4.77 10.07 11.34
N ILE A 65 3.97 10.64 10.43
CA ILE A 65 3.13 11.82 10.70
C ILE A 65 2.08 11.50 11.77
N ARG A 66 2.14 12.22 12.90
CA ARG A 66 1.10 12.21 13.94
C ARG A 66 0.03 13.26 13.64
N TRP A 67 -1.21 12.80 13.44
CA TRP A 67 -2.33 13.69 13.10
C TRP A 67 -2.90 14.45 14.32
N GLY A 68 -2.76 13.91 15.53
CA GLY A 68 -3.00 14.56 16.82
C GLY A 68 -4.47 14.84 17.19
N ARG A 69 -5.29 15.31 16.26
CA ARG A 69 -6.70 15.70 16.49
C ARG A 69 -7.66 15.00 15.54
N ALA A 70 -8.87 14.70 16.03
CA ALA A 70 -9.92 14.05 15.25
C ALA A 70 -10.30 14.85 13.98
N GLY A 71 -10.40 16.17 14.08
CA GLY A 71 -10.73 17.04 12.93
C GLY A 71 -9.73 16.94 11.77
N ARG A 72 -8.45 16.67 12.04
CA ARG A 72 -7.44 16.53 10.99
C ARG A 72 -7.65 15.26 10.17
N GLN A 73 -8.16 14.19 10.78
CA GLN A 73 -8.57 12.98 10.07
C GLN A 73 -9.84 13.22 9.24
N ARG A 74 -10.79 14.01 9.77
CA ARG A 74 -11.99 14.42 9.02
C ARG A 74 -11.65 15.22 7.76
N HIS A 75 -10.66 16.12 7.82
CA HIS A 75 -10.19 16.88 6.65
C HIS A 75 -9.60 15.99 5.56
N ARG A 76 -9.15 14.77 5.90
CA ARG A 76 -8.66 13.77 4.93
C ARG A 76 -9.78 12.91 4.34
N GLY A 77 -11.05 13.21 4.62
CA GLY A 77 -12.20 12.45 4.16
C GLY A 77 -12.51 11.19 4.97
N ILE A 78 -11.75 10.90 6.04
CA ILE A 78 -11.97 9.72 6.88
C ILE A 78 -13.05 10.05 7.92
N ARG A 79 -14.18 9.33 7.87
CA ARG A 79 -15.29 9.44 8.84
C ARG A 79 -15.02 8.58 10.08
N PRO A 80 -15.61 8.90 11.23
CA PRO A 80 -15.51 8.04 12.42
C PRO A 80 -16.15 6.68 12.14
N THR A 81 -15.48 5.61 12.56
CA THR A 81 -15.96 4.22 12.45
C THR A 81 -16.37 3.73 13.84
N VAL A 82 -17.59 3.22 13.97
CA VAL A 82 -18.10 2.62 15.21
C VAL A 82 -17.63 1.17 15.31
N ARG A 83 -17.18 0.73 16.50
CA ARG A 83 -16.81 -0.67 16.73
C ARG A 83 -18.06 -1.55 16.74
N GLY A 84 -18.00 -2.74 16.13
CA GLY A 84 -19.12 -3.69 16.12
C GLY A 84 -19.64 -4.08 17.51
N LYS A 85 -18.75 -4.13 18.52
CA LYS A 85 -19.14 -4.39 19.93
C LYS A 85 -20.06 -3.32 20.53
N ALA A 86 -19.98 -2.08 20.04
CA ALA A 86 -20.82 -0.98 20.51
C ALA A 86 -22.18 -0.92 19.79
N MET A 87 -22.48 -1.87 18.91
CA MET A 87 -23.73 -1.94 18.14
C MET A 87 -24.68 -2.97 18.76
N ASN A 88 -25.94 -3.01 18.30
CA ASN A 88 -26.91 -4.00 18.76
C ASN A 88 -26.69 -5.36 18.05
N PRO A 89 -27.22 -6.48 18.58
CA PRO A 89 -27.13 -7.80 17.94
C PRO A 89 -27.64 -7.85 16.49
N VAL A 90 -28.58 -6.97 16.13
CA VAL A 90 -29.13 -6.86 14.77
C VAL A 90 -28.16 -6.19 13.79
N ASP A 91 -27.30 -5.30 14.29
CA ASP A 91 -26.44 -4.45 13.47
C ASP A 91 -25.07 -5.09 13.19
N HIS A 92 -24.56 -5.89 14.13
CA HIS A 92 -23.25 -6.53 14.00
C HIS A 92 -23.23 -7.89 14.72
N PRO A 93 -22.54 -8.92 14.18
CA PRO A 93 -22.37 -10.21 14.84
C PRO A 93 -21.73 -10.18 16.24
N HIS A 94 -21.14 -9.05 16.62
CA HIS A 94 -20.49 -8.84 17.92
C HIS A 94 -21.30 -7.89 18.81
N GLY A 95 -22.50 -7.52 18.39
CA GLY A 95 -23.34 -6.54 19.07
C GLY A 95 -24.15 -7.16 20.20
N GLY A 96 -24.51 -6.34 21.18
CA GLY A 96 -25.19 -6.74 22.41
C GLY A 96 -24.27 -7.28 23.51
N GLY A 97 -24.89 -7.87 24.53
CA GLY A 97 -24.23 -8.29 25.77
C GLY A 97 -24.29 -7.20 26.86
N GLU A 98 -24.46 -7.63 28.12
CA GLU A 98 -24.42 -6.73 29.27
C GLU A 98 -22.96 -6.40 29.61
N GLY A 99 -22.46 -5.27 29.08
CA GLY A 99 -21.27 -4.57 29.55
C GLY A 99 -19.98 -5.40 29.67
N ASN A 100 -19.15 -5.38 28.63
CA ASN A 100 -17.71 -5.70 28.72
C ASN A 100 -16.90 -4.74 27.85
#